data_AF-A0A2E7LP35-F1
#
_entry.id   AF-A0A2E7LP35-F1
#
_cell.length_a   1.000
_cell.length_b   1.000
_cell.length_c   1.000
_cell.angle_alpha   90.00
_cell.angle_beta   90.00
_cell.angle_gamma   90.00
#
_symmetry.space_group_name_H-M   'P 1'
#
loop_
_entity.id
_entity.type
_entity.pdbx_description
1 polymer ?
#
loop_
_entity_poly.entity_id
_entity_poly.type
_entity_poly.pdbx_seq_one_letter_code
_entity_poly.pdbx_strand_id
1 'polypeptide(L)' 'MNANFKIGDLIGIKSSADNKLIETIPPGIIIKIQGGYPITPVDKFREEPRVIATILWDSGVEEKVDVEWLVKLAEL' A
#
# COMPACT_ATOMS: atom_id res chain seq x y z
N MET A 1 -13.61 -0.28 -2.38
CA MET A 1 -13.16 -0.49 -3.77
C MET A 1 -11.80 -1.16 -3.67
N ASN A 2 -11.67 -2.42 -4.12
CA ASN A 2 -10.36 -3.09 -4.21
C ASN A 2 -9.61 -2.42 -5.38
N ALA A 3 -8.73 -1.47 -5.07
CA ALA A 3 -7.83 -0.93 -6.07
C ALA A 3 -6.93 -2.08 -6.54
N ASN A 4 -7.09 -2.46 -7.81
CA ASN A 4 -6.25 -3.46 -8.45
C ASN A 4 -4.88 -2.82 -8.73
N PHE A 5 -4.02 -2.81 -7.73
CA PHE A 5 -2.62 -2.40 -7.88
C PHE A 5 -1.84 -3.40 -8.73
N LYS A 6 -0.92 -2.88 -9.54
CA LYS A 6 0.00 -3.63 -10.40
C LYS A 6 1.43 -3.18 -10.17
N ILE A 7 2.36 -4.07 -10.44
CA ILE A 7 3.79 -3.73 -10.47
C ILE A 7 3.99 -2.65 -11.54
N GLY A 8 4.72 -1.59 -11.19
CA GLY A 8 4.94 -0.40 -12.02
C GLY A 8 3.92 0.72 -11.80
N ASP A 9 2.87 0.51 -11.02
CA ASP A 9 1.93 1.60 -10.70
C ASP A 9 2.61 2.66 -9.82
N LEU A 10 2.40 3.93 -10.19
CA LEU A 10 2.77 5.07 -9.37
C LEU A 10 1.70 5.29 -8.29
N ILE A 11 2.13 5.28 -7.04
CA ILE A 11 1.27 5.38 -5.87
C ILE A 11 1.67 6.53 -4.96
N GLY A 12 0.73 6.94 -4.13
CA GLY A 12 0.99 7.76 -2.95
C GLY A 12 0.36 7.13 -1.71
N ILE A 13 0.72 7.65 -0.54
CA ILE A 13 0.19 7.20 0.74
C ILE A 13 -0.97 8.10 1.13
N LYS A 14 -2.05 7.51 1.64
CA LYS A 14 -3.11 8.27 2.31
C LYS A 14 -3.02 8.14 3.83
N SER A 15 -3.41 9.20 4.52
CA SER A 15 -3.44 9.24 5.97
C SER A 15 -4.60 8.39 6.53
N SER A 16 -4.34 7.65 7.61
CA SER A 16 -5.37 6.88 8.33
C SER A 16 -6.48 7.78 8.87
N ALA A 17 -6.13 8.99 9.30
CA ALA A 17 -7.02 9.85 10.08
C ALA A 17 -8.12 10.48 9.22
N ASP A 18 -7.82 10.79 7.97
CA ASP A 18 -8.70 11.55 7.08
C ASP A 18 -8.80 10.95 5.67
N ASN A 19 -8.13 9.82 5.40
CA ASN A 19 -8.16 9.10 4.12
C ASN A 19 -7.74 9.97 2.92
N LYS A 20 -7.01 11.07 3.18
CA LYS A 20 -6.49 11.98 2.16
C LYS A 20 -5.06 11.63 1.78
N LEU A 21 -4.70 11.93 0.54
CA LEU A 21 -3.33 11.81 0.06
C LEU A 21 -2.40 12.69 0.90
N ILE A 22 -1.31 12.11 1.36
CA ILE A 22 -0.26 12.85 2.07
C ILE A 22 0.68 13.44 1.01
N GLU A 23 0.41 14.67 0.58
CA GLU A 23 1.17 15.36 -0.47
C GLU A 23 2.64 15.62 -0.11
N THR A 24 2.98 15.59 1.18
CA THR A 24 4.37 15.77 1.64
C THR A 24 5.25 14.54 1.42
N ILE A 25 4.66 13.38 1.12
CA ILE A 25 5.40 12.14 0.86
C ILE A 25 5.58 12.02 -0.66
N PRO A 26 6.83 11.87 -1.14
CA PRO A 26 7.08 11.69 -2.57
C PRO A 26 6.38 10.42 -3.07
N PRO A 27 5.96 10.40 -4.33
CA PRO A 27 5.33 9.22 -4.91
C PRO A 27 6.30 8.03 -4.91
N GLY A 28 5.73 6.84 -4.82
CA GLY A 28 6.47 5.58 -4.87
C GLY A 28 6.00 4.72 -6.03
N ILE A 29 6.80 3.73 -6.43
CA ILE A 29 6.47 2.77 -7.47
C ILE A 29 6.31 1.40 -6.84
N ILE A 30 5.23 0.68 -7.18
CA ILE A 30 5.09 -0.70 -6.74
C ILE A 30 6.06 -1.60 -7.51
N ILE A 31 6.95 -2.28 -6.80
CA ILE A 31 7.91 -3.23 -7.38
C ILE A 31 7.53 -4.69 -7.13
N LYS A 32 6.69 -4.96 -6.13
CA LYS A 32 6.24 -6.30 -5.79
C LYS A 32 4.89 -6.26 -5.09
N ILE A 33 4.05 -7.28 -5.33
CA ILE A 33 2.80 -7.49 -4.60
C ILE A 33 2.81 -8.90 -4.03
N GLN A 34 2.50 -9.03 -2.75
CA GLN A 34 2.40 -10.31 -2.05
C GLN A 34 0.99 -10.41 -1.44
N GLY A 35 0.34 -11.55 -1.66
CA GLY A 35 -0.86 -11.88 -0.88
C GLY A 35 -0.49 -12.03 0.59
N GLY A 36 -1.34 -11.50 1.48
CA GLY A 36 -1.16 -11.58 2.93
C GLY A 36 -1.15 -13.03 3.43
N TYR A 37 -0.67 -13.23 4.66
CA TYR A 37 -0.67 -14.54 5.31
C TYR A 37 -2.11 -15.04 5.53
N PRO A 38 -2.37 -16.36 5.41
CA PRO A 38 -3.66 -16.91 5.76
C PRO A 38 -3.94 -16.67 7.24
N ILE A 39 -5.03 -15.96 7.53
CA ILE A 39 -5.45 -15.60 8.89
C ILE A 39 -5.66 -16.89 9.69
N THR A 40 -4.84 -17.14 10.70
CA THR A 40 -5.09 -18.19 11.68
C THR A 40 -6.19 -17.74 12.66
N PRO A 41 -7.11 -18.61 13.10
CA PRO A 41 -8.30 -18.21 13.88
C PRO A 41 -8.01 -17.52 15.23
N VAL A 42 -6.76 -17.53 15.68
CA VAL A 42 -6.28 -16.94 16.94
C VAL A 42 -5.99 -15.45 16.80
N ASP A 43 -5.79 -14.95 15.57
CA ASP A 43 -5.37 -13.58 15.27
C ASP A 43 -6.52 -12.63 14.93
N LYS A 44 -7.74 -12.91 15.41
CA LYS A 44 -8.96 -12.09 15.15
C LYS A 44 -8.89 -10.62 15.60
N PHE A 45 -7.83 -10.23 16.30
CA PHE A 45 -7.64 -8.87 16.83
C PHE A 45 -6.62 -8.03 16.04
N ARG A 46 -5.92 -8.61 15.07
CA ARG A 46 -5.14 -7.85 14.09
C ARG A 46 -5.83 -8.00 12.74
N GLU A 47 -6.39 -6.91 12.23
CA GLU A 47 -6.62 -6.80 10.79
C GLU A 47 -5.23 -6.75 10.14
N GLU A 48 -4.61 -7.93 9.97
CA GLU A 48 -3.36 -8.02 9.24
C GLU A 48 -3.61 -7.70 7.76
N PRO A 49 -2.65 -7.05 7.09
CA PRO A 49 -2.76 -6.70 5.69
C PRO A 49 -3.12 -7.90 4.84
N ARG A 50 -4.27 -7.84 4.16
CA ARG A 50 -4.69 -8.91 3.23
C ARG A 50 -3.80 -8.97 2.00
N VAL A 51 -3.19 -7.85 1.62
CA VAL A 51 -2.25 -7.73 0.51
C VAL A 51 -1.19 -6.69 0.86
N ILE A 52 0.09 -7.05 0.72
CA ILE A 52 1.22 -6.16 0.97
C ILE A 52 1.89 -5.82 -0.36
N ALA A 53 2.06 -4.53 -0.63
CA ALA A 53 2.89 -4.04 -1.73
C ALA A 53 4.28 -3.69 -1.21
N THR A 54 5.32 -4.03 -1.98
CA THR A 54 6.65 -3.45 -1.81
C THR A 54 6.75 -2.25 -2.75
N ILE A 55 7.05 -1.10 -2.16
CA ILE A 55 7.15 0.19 -2.82
C ILE A 55 8.61 0.58 -2.86
N LEU A 56 9.07 1.00 -4.03
CA LEU A 56 10.33 1.71 -4.18
C LEU A 56 10.04 3.21 -4.16
N TRP A 57 10.52 3.89 -3.12
CA TRP A 57 10.45 5.34 -3.01
C TRP A 57 11.53 6.00 -3.88
N ASP A 58 11.32 7.27 -4.24
CA ASP A 58 12.30 8.08 -4.98
C ASP A 58 13.65 8.20 -4.26
N SER A 59 13.66 8.06 -2.92
CA SER A 59 14.86 7.98 -2.10
C SER A 59 15.69 6.69 -2.31
N GLY A 60 15.19 5.73 -3.08
CA GLY A 60 15.79 4.40 -3.26
C GLY A 60 15.48 3.42 -2.13
N VAL A 61 14.62 3.79 -1.19
CA VAL A 61 14.21 2.92 -0.07
C VAL A 61 13.07 2.01 -0.53
N GLU A 62 13.21 0.71 -0.25
CA GLU A 62 12.14 -0.27 -0.41
C GLU A 62 11.35 -0.42 0.90
N GLU A 63 10.03 -0.28 0.83
CA GLU A 63 9.15 -0.40 1.99
C GLU A 63 7.97 -1.31 1.70
N LYS A 64 7.57 -2.09 2.72
CA LYS A 64 6.39 -2.95 2.65
C LYS A 64 5.21 -2.24 3.29
N VAL A 65 4.19 -1.97 2.50
CA VAL A 65 3.00 -1.24 2.92
C VAL A 65 1.75 -2.02 2.54
N ASP A 66 0.74 -1.95 3.39
CA ASP A 66 -0.57 -2.51 3.09
C ASP A 66 -1.23 -1.69 1.96
N VAL A 67 -1.74 -2.38 0.95
CA VAL A 67 -2.39 -1.76 -0.20
C VAL A 67 -3.58 -0.89 0.17
N GLU A 68 -4.20 -1.14 1.33
CA GLU A 68 -5.32 -0.33 1.81
C GLU A 68 -4.93 1.13 2.07
N TRP A 69 -3.64 1.41 2.30
CA TRP A 69 -3.08 2.73 2.58
C TRP A 69 -2.60 3.45 1.32
N LEU A 70 -2.66 2.77 0.17
CA LEU A 70 -2.15 3.27 -1.08
C LEU A 70 -3.29 3.90 -1.89
N VAL A 71 -2.92 4.90 -2.67
CA VAL A 71 -3.77 5.52 -3.68
C VAL A 71 -3.01 5.52 -5.00
N LYS A 72 -3.66 5.07 -6.07
CA LYS A 72 -3.11 5.14 -7.42
C LYS A 72 -3.16 6.60 -7.89
N LEU A 73 -2.00 7.17 -8.22
CA LEU A 73 -1.93 8.56 -8.65
C LEU A 73 -2.46 8.78 -10.07
N ALA A 74 -2.50 7.74 -10.90
CA ALA A 74 -3.10 7.80 -12.24
C ALA A 74 -4.63 7.88 -12.23
N GLU A 75 -5.28 7.71 -11.07
CA GLU A 75 -6.74 7.74 -10.90
C GLU A 75 -7.23 8.98 -10.12
N LEU A 76 -6.32 9.89 -9.75
CA LEU A 76 -6.62 11.20 -9.18
C LEU A 76 -6.82 12.24 -10.29
#